data_AF-A0A7K0G3B8-F1
#
_entry.id   AF-A0A7K0G3B8-F1
#
_cell.length_a   1.000
_cell.length_b   1.000
_cell.length_c   1.000
_cell.angle_alpha   90.00
_cell.angle_beta   90.00
_cell.angle_gamma   90.00
#
_symmetry.space_group_name_H-M   'P 1'
#
loop_
_entity.id
_entity.type
_entity.pdbx_description
1 polymer ?
#
loop_
_entity_poly.entity_id
_entity_poly.type
_entity_poly.pdbx_seq_one_letter_code
_entity_poly.pdbx_strand_id
1 'polypeptide(L)'
;MVKRGQFEAVYPHNTINGIFEDSSKNLWVTTDGGGLNRFNVKKNGFDIIKVKDGLPSNFLFKIIEDDEKNLWIASSRGLINFNPARMLIKVYSRSSGLLTDQFNYSSGFKDNNGYIYFGSVKGLISFNPRSFKTTNTQPPLKITGFQVDNEEISIQDSSVLFESILSTKKIVLNDTQSSFSIDFAAISFLSPEMTQYAYRMKGISDDWNYLKTNRKVYFTKLSAGHYVFEVKALENGSITWTFDNPQLAITILPPLYRSHLAYFIYAILILLFVLYLFRFYHLRMANKTKQRMERFEYNKEKEIYRAKIEFFTNIAHEIRTPLTLIKGPMGDLIKDASSVPFIEKKLRMMERNTDRLFNLTNQLLDFRKTEVNGFSLNFVKANISGVLHEIFTIFQPVAREKNLTYRLIVSSADIEAYIDTEAFYKIISNLIDNAIKYSDTLIEVKLYLAEDKMDVFQVSVANDGKTIPDNLHTKIFEPFFRATETQMKQGTGIGLSLTKSLTELHGGNIIVVNNAYGHNLFVVELPIHQLIEFNLKGKWKRK
;
A
#
# COMPACT_ATOMS: atom_id res chain seq x y z
N MET A 1 44.01 -89.97 -11.94
CA MET A 1 42.78 -90.77 -11.81
C MET A 1 41.73 -89.93 -11.09
N VAL A 2 40.75 -89.38 -11.81
CA VAL A 2 39.57 -88.77 -11.19
C VAL A 2 38.63 -89.92 -10.83
N LYS A 3 38.40 -90.17 -9.54
CA LYS A 3 37.42 -91.19 -9.11
C LYS A 3 36.03 -90.77 -9.59
N ARG A 4 35.27 -91.71 -10.15
CA ARG A 4 33.82 -91.56 -10.39
C ARG A 4 33.14 -91.30 -9.04
N GLY A 5 32.86 -90.04 -8.74
CA GLY A 5 31.96 -89.60 -7.69
C GLY A 5 30.75 -88.95 -8.35
N GLN A 6 29.55 -89.18 -7.82
CA GLN A 6 28.39 -88.35 -8.15
C GLN A 6 28.68 -86.96 -7.55
N PHE A 7 29.07 -86.02 -8.41
CA PHE A 7 29.21 -84.62 -8.05
C PHE A 7 27.98 -83.88 -8.56
N GLU A 8 27.03 -83.59 -7.68
CA GLU A 8 25.96 -82.62 -7.95
C GLU A 8 26.51 -81.20 -7.78
N ALA A 9 27.40 -80.78 -8.68
CA ALA A 9 27.70 -79.37 -8.80
C ALA A 9 26.50 -78.71 -9.49
N VAL A 10 25.77 -77.85 -8.78
CA VAL A 10 24.63 -77.11 -9.32
C VAL A 10 25.14 -76.19 -10.43
N TYR A 11 24.94 -76.62 -11.67
CA TYR A 11 25.40 -75.91 -12.84
C TYR A 11 24.36 -74.82 -13.19
N PRO A 12 24.74 -73.55 -13.33
CA PRO A 12 23.78 -72.47 -13.45
C PRO A 12 23.10 -72.38 -14.84
N HIS A 13 23.55 -73.14 -15.84
CA HIS A 13 22.95 -73.12 -17.18
C HIS A 13 23.12 -74.43 -17.98
N ASN A 14 22.03 -74.98 -18.51
CA ASN A 14 21.98 -76.38 -18.99
C ASN A 14 22.67 -76.68 -20.33
N THR A 15 23.28 -75.69 -20.99
CA THR A 15 23.92 -75.87 -22.31
C THR A 15 25.40 -75.48 -22.24
N ILE A 16 26.25 -76.51 -22.32
CA ILE A 16 27.71 -76.39 -22.33
C ILE A 16 28.18 -76.45 -23.79
N ASN A 17 28.92 -75.44 -24.22
CA ASN A 17 29.45 -75.36 -25.59
C ASN A 17 30.86 -75.93 -25.71
N GLY A 18 31.63 -75.88 -24.63
CA GLY A 18 33.02 -76.31 -24.65
C GLY A 18 33.60 -76.42 -23.25
N ILE A 19 34.48 -77.40 -23.09
CA ILE A 19 35.30 -77.59 -21.91
C ILE A 19 36.76 -77.49 -22.35
N PHE A 20 37.57 -76.74 -21.63
CA PHE A 20 38.97 -76.50 -21.93
C PHE A 20 39.80 -76.59 -20.66
N GLU A 21 40.88 -77.36 -20.69
CA GLU A 21 41.88 -77.41 -19.62
C GLU A 21 43.05 -76.53 -20.03
N ASP A 22 43.36 -75.50 -19.24
CA ASP A 22 44.51 -74.64 -19.51
C ASP A 22 45.85 -75.28 -19.10
N SER A 23 46.95 -74.67 -19.52
CA SER A 23 48.31 -75.10 -19.17
C SER A 23 48.58 -75.15 -17.66
N SER A 24 47.79 -74.43 -16.86
CA SER A 24 47.87 -74.37 -15.40
C SER A 24 46.91 -75.35 -14.71
N LYS A 25 46.31 -76.29 -15.45
CA LYS A 25 45.40 -77.33 -14.95
C LYS A 25 44.08 -76.79 -14.40
N ASN A 26 43.66 -75.59 -14.78
CA ASN A 26 42.31 -75.11 -14.51
C ASN A 26 41.36 -75.57 -15.61
N LEU A 27 40.16 -75.98 -15.18
CA LEU A 27 39.09 -76.36 -16.10
C LEU A 27 38.17 -75.16 -16.33
N TRP A 28 38.03 -74.78 -17.60
CA TRP A 28 37.20 -73.70 -18.07
C TRP A 28 36.03 -74.26 -18.89
N VAL A 29 34.83 -73.74 -18.65
CA VAL A 29 33.62 -74.17 -19.32
C VAL A 29 32.88 -72.98 -19.92
N THR A 30 32.66 -73.05 -21.24
CA THR A 30 31.86 -72.09 -22.00
C THR A 30 30.42 -72.57 -22.09
N THR A 31 29.48 -71.63 -22.05
CA THR A 31 28.04 -71.93 -21.98
C THR A 31 27.24 -71.00 -22.86
N ASP A 32 26.01 -71.42 -23.20
CA ASP A 32 25.03 -70.54 -23.82
C ASP A 32 24.30 -69.73 -22.74
N GLY A 33 24.77 -68.53 -22.42
CA GLY A 33 24.06 -67.63 -21.50
C GLY A 33 24.50 -67.70 -20.04
N GLY A 34 25.26 -68.73 -19.66
CA GLY A 34 25.87 -68.85 -18.33
C GLY A 34 27.19 -68.09 -18.16
N GLY A 35 27.81 -67.61 -19.24
CA GLY A 35 29.13 -66.97 -19.22
C GLY A 35 30.30 -67.95 -19.21
N LEU A 36 31.46 -67.49 -18.72
CA LEU A 36 32.69 -68.27 -18.57
C LEU A 36 32.76 -68.81 -17.15
N ASN A 37 32.91 -70.13 -17.01
CA ASN A 37 32.89 -70.80 -15.72
C ASN A 37 34.25 -71.47 -15.48
N ARG A 38 34.94 -71.12 -14.39
CA ARG A 38 36.14 -71.84 -13.95
C ARG A 38 35.76 -72.83 -12.86
N PHE A 39 36.07 -74.10 -13.05
CA PHE A 39 35.87 -75.10 -12.01
C PHE A 39 36.81 -74.83 -10.82
N ASN A 40 36.22 -74.70 -9.64
CA ASN A 40 36.93 -74.46 -8.40
C ASN A 40 36.88 -75.75 -7.54
N VAL A 41 37.98 -76.49 -7.57
CA VAL A 41 38.13 -77.77 -6.85
C VAL A 41 37.89 -77.62 -5.34
N LYS A 42 38.30 -76.50 -4.74
CA LYS A 42 38.17 -76.26 -3.29
C LYS A 42 36.73 -76.03 -2.86
N LYS A 43 35.95 -75.33 -3.69
CA LYS A 43 34.54 -75.01 -3.42
C LYS A 43 33.58 -76.06 -3.98
N ASN A 44 34.08 -77.05 -4.71
CA ASN A 44 33.29 -78.01 -5.47
C ASN A 44 32.19 -77.33 -6.31
N GLY A 45 32.56 -76.26 -7.03
CA GLY A 45 31.64 -75.40 -7.77
C GLY A 45 32.35 -74.57 -8.84
N PHE A 46 31.69 -73.53 -9.36
CA PHE A 46 32.24 -72.70 -10.43
C PHE A 46 32.39 -71.23 -10.01
N ASP A 47 33.54 -70.64 -10.32
CA ASP A 47 33.70 -69.18 -10.33
C ASP A 47 33.22 -68.66 -11.69
N ILE A 48 32.21 -67.80 -11.71
CA ILE A 48 31.49 -67.42 -12.93
C ILE A 48 31.83 -65.97 -13.30
N ILE A 49 32.18 -65.77 -14.58
CA ILE A 49 32.42 -64.46 -15.18
C ILE A 49 31.31 -64.23 -16.22
N LYS A 50 30.56 -63.14 -16.07
CA LYS A 50 29.44 -62.75 -16.94
C LYS A 50 29.64 -61.37 -17.55
N VAL A 51 28.64 -60.89 -18.30
CA VAL A 51 28.61 -59.53 -18.86
C VAL A 51 28.83 -58.45 -17.80
N LYS A 52 28.27 -58.62 -16.59
CA LYS A 52 28.47 -57.67 -15.48
C LYS A 52 29.95 -57.54 -15.04
N ASP A 53 30.75 -58.57 -15.31
CA ASP A 53 32.15 -58.67 -14.91
C ASP A 53 33.10 -58.25 -16.07
N GLY A 54 32.55 -57.80 -17.20
CA GLY A 54 33.31 -57.26 -18.34
C GLY A 54 33.22 -58.07 -19.64
N LEU A 55 32.50 -59.19 -19.67
CA LEU A 55 32.28 -59.93 -20.93
C LEU A 55 31.35 -59.17 -21.88
N PRO A 56 31.54 -59.28 -23.21
CA PRO A 56 30.63 -58.67 -24.18
C PRO A 56 29.33 -59.46 -24.39
N SER A 57 29.34 -60.76 -24.07
CA SER A 57 28.21 -61.67 -24.16
C SER A 57 28.37 -62.82 -23.17
N ASN A 58 27.26 -63.40 -22.71
CA ASN A 58 27.27 -64.64 -21.92
C ASN A 58 27.23 -65.90 -22.80
N PHE A 59 27.08 -65.76 -24.12
CA PHE A 59 27.12 -66.87 -25.07
C PHE A 59 28.56 -67.04 -25.57
N LEU A 60 29.24 -68.04 -25.03
CA LEU A 60 30.64 -68.32 -25.30
C LEU A 60 30.76 -69.68 -25.98
N PHE A 61 31.62 -69.79 -26.99
CA PHE A 61 31.67 -70.96 -27.86
C PHE A 61 32.92 -71.79 -27.63
N LYS A 62 34.09 -71.28 -28.01
CA LYS A 62 35.36 -72.01 -28.02
C LYS A 62 36.44 -71.21 -27.30
N ILE A 63 37.27 -71.92 -26.53
CA ILE A 63 38.47 -71.39 -25.87
C ILE A 63 39.71 -71.94 -26.56
N ILE A 64 40.71 -71.08 -26.75
CA ILE A 64 42.07 -71.40 -27.19
C ILE A 64 43.07 -70.66 -26.31
N GLU A 65 44.09 -71.33 -25.81
CA GLU A 65 45.17 -70.71 -25.03
C GLU A 65 46.34 -70.31 -25.94
N ASP A 66 46.78 -69.06 -25.86
CA ASP A 66 47.99 -68.60 -26.55
C ASP A 66 49.28 -68.99 -25.81
N ASP A 67 50.44 -68.64 -26.37
CA ASP A 67 51.73 -68.99 -25.75
C ASP A 67 52.07 -68.16 -24.51
N GLU A 68 51.38 -67.04 -24.31
CA GLU A 68 51.48 -66.18 -23.13
C GLU A 68 50.46 -66.58 -22.05
N LYS A 69 49.75 -67.70 -22.22
CA LYS A 69 48.73 -68.24 -21.31
C LYS A 69 47.49 -67.35 -21.18
N ASN A 70 47.23 -66.49 -22.17
CA ASN A 70 45.95 -65.83 -22.27
C ASN A 70 44.94 -66.75 -22.96
N LEU A 71 43.69 -66.69 -22.51
CA LEU A 71 42.59 -67.44 -23.07
C LEU A 71 41.87 -66.57 -24.11
N TRP A 72 41.90 -67.02 -25.35
CA TRP A 72 41.13 -66.46 -26.46
C TRP A 72 39.79 -67.19 -26.54
N ILE A 73 38.70 -66.44 -26.41
CA ILE A 73 37.35 -66.99 -26.26
C ILE A 73 36.44 -66.38 -27.32
N ALA A 74 35.91 -67.22 -28.19
CA ALA A 74 34.90 -66.86 -29.17
C ALA A 74 33.55 -66.65 -28.48
N SER A 75 32.85 -65.56 -28.81
CA SER A 75 31.52 -65.26 -28.28
C SER A 75 30.53 -64.84 -29.36
N SER A 76 29.27 -64.66 -28.99
CA SER A 76 28.26 -64.10 -29.91
C SER A 76 28.39 -62.60 -30.18
N ARG A 77 29.23 -61.87 -29.41
CA ARG A 77 29.43 -60.42 -29.54
C ARG A 77 30.90 -60.00 -29.43
N GLY A 78 31.77 -60.66 -30.18
CA GLY A 78 33.18 -60.35 -30.32
C GLY A 78 34.10 -61.46 -29.83
N LEU A 79 35.39 -61.20 -29.93
CA LEU A 79 36.46 -62.08 -29.48
C LEU A 79 37.02 -61.55 -28.16
N ILE A 80 37.19 -62.44 -27.18
CA ILE A 80 37.67 -62.08 -25.85
C ILE A 80 39.10 -62.58 -25.70
N ASN A 81 40.03 -61.70 -25.29
CA ASN A 81 41.29 -62.09 -24.68
C ASN A 81 41.15 -61.94 -23.17
N PHE A 82 41.28 -63.05 -22.47
CA PHE A 82 41.18 -63.11 -21.02
C PHE A 82 42.50 -63.58 -20.42
N ASN A 83 43.10 -62.76 -19.55
CA ASN A 83 44.28 -63.14 -18.79
C ASN A 83 43.84 -63.69 -17.42
N PRO A 84 43.95 -65.01 -17.18
CA PRO A 84 43.46 -65.63 -15.94
C PRO A 84 44.28 -65.27 -14.70
N ALA A 85 45.55 -64.86 -14.86
CA ALA A 85 46.41 -64.49 -13.74
C ALA A 85 46.09 -63.08 -13.20
N ARG A 86 45.78 -62.14 -14.10
CA ARG A 86 45.45 -60.74 -13.75
C ARG A 86 43.95 -60.46 -13.70
N MET A 87 43.12 -61.43 -14.10
CA MET A 87 41.66 -61.26 -14.25
C MET A 87 41.29 -60.09 -15.19
N LEU A 88 42.10 -59.85 -16.22
CA LEU A 88 41.89 -58.78 -17.20
C LEU A 88 41.17 -59.32 -18.44
N ILE A 89 40.11 -58.64 -18.86
CA ILE A 89 39.31 -58.96 -20.04
C ILE A 89 39.53 -57.84 -21.06
N LYS A 90 40.00 -58.21 -22.26
CA LYS A 90 40.06 -57.32 -23.43
C LYS A 90 39.15 -57.86 -24.51
N VAL A 91 38.26 -57.01 -25.01
CA VAL A 91 37.29 -57.37 -26.03
C VAL A 91 37.70 -56.77 -27.37
N TYR A 92 37.69 -57.61 -28.40
CA TYR A 92 37.85 -57.23 -29.78
C TYR A 92 36.50 -57.41 -30.49
N SER A 93 36.09 -56.37 -31.20
CA SER A 93 34.84 -56.33 -31.98
C SER A 93 35.13 -55.82 -33.40
N ARG A 94 34.09 -55.58 -34.18
CA ARG A 94 34.18 -54.98 -35.51
C ARG A 94 34.90 -53.64 -35.49
N SER A 95 34.69 -52.82 -34.45
CA SER A 95 35.40 -51.56 -34.27
C SER A 95 36.89 -51.73 -33.97
N SER A 96 37.33 -52.94 -33.59
CA SER A 96 38.74 -53.31 -33.44
C SER A 96 39.36 -53.94 -34.70
N GLY A 97 38.59 -54.03 -35.79
CA GLY A 97 39.04 -54.61 -37.06
C GLY A 97 38.57 -56.05 -37.32
N LEU A 98 37.70 -56.63 -36.48
CA LEU A 98 37.09 -57.94 -36.79
C LEU A 98 36.12 -57.82 -37.98
N LEU A 99 36.02 -58.89 -38.78
CA LEU A 99 35.08 -58.96 -39.91
C LEU A 99 33.60 -58.97 -39.46
N THR A 100 33.34 -59.60 -38.31
CA THR A 100 32.04 -59.71 -37.66
C THR A 100 32.23 -59.98 -36.16
N ASP A 101 31.23 -59.64 -35.35
CA ASP A 101 31.24 -59.91 -33.91
C ASP A 101 30.74 -61.32 -33.57
N GLN A 102 30.05 -61.99 -34.50
CA GLN A 102 29.43 -63.28 -34.21
C GLN A 102 30.31 -64.44 -34.65
N PHE A 103 30.83 -65.18 -33.67
CA PHE A 103 31.58 -66.42 -33.89
C PHE A 103 30.67 -67.65 -33.92
N ASN A 104 31.20 -68.76 -34.44
CA ASN A 104 30.48 -70.02 -34.53
C ASN A 104 30.86 -71.01 -33.41
N TYR A 105 29.95 -71.93 -33.12
CA TYR A 105 30.17 -73.04 -32.20
C TYR A 105 31.38 -73.88 -32.61
N SER A 106 32.13 -74.37 -31.61
CA SER A 106 33.28 -75.28 -31.77
C SER A 106 34.38 -74.83 -32.73
N SER A 107 34.35 -73.58 -33.19
CA SER A 107 35.16 -73.10 -34.31
C SER A 107 36.40 -72.37 -33.83
N GLY A 108 37.43 -73.11 -33.40
CA GLY A 108 38.71 -72.54 -32.97
C GLY A 108 39.87 -73.52 -33.05
N PHE A 109 41.00 -73.08 -33.58
CA PHE A 109 42.22 -73.87 -33.76
C PHE A 109 43.47 -72.99 -33.56
N LYS A 110 44.53 -73.55 -33.00
CA LYS A 110 45.85 -72.91 -32.89
C LYS A 110 46.87 -73.78 -33.61
N ASP A 111 47.65 -73.20 -34.51
CA ASP A 111 48.72 -73.92 -35.20
C ASP A 111 50.03 -73.93 -34.40
N ASN A 112 51.03 -74.65 -34.90
CA ASN A 112 52.34 -74.74 -34.26
C ASN A 112 53.16 -73.44 -34.33
N ASN A 113 52.78 -72.50 -35.21
CA ASN A 113 53.43 -71.20 -35.34
C ASN A 113 52.82 -70.14 -34.39
N GLY A 114 51.81 -70.51 -33.62
CA GLY A 114 51.10 -69.62 -32.68
C GLY A 114 49.99 -68.79 -33.32
N TYR A 115 49.63 -69.05 -34.60
CA TYR A 115 48.43 -68.46 -35.19
C TYR A 115 47.19 -69.10 -34.60
N ILE A 116 46.21 -68.25 -34.30
CA ILE A 116 44.90 -68.65 -33.81
C ILE A 116 43.88 -68.34 -34.89
N TYR A 117 43.02 -69.32 -35.13
CA TYR A 117 41.98 -69.32 -36.14
C TYR A 117 40.64 -69.51 -35.44
N PHE A 118 39.69 -68.62 -35.71
CA PHE A 118 38.31 -68.75 -35.25
C PHE A 118 37.34 -68.64 -36.42
N GLY A 119 36.39 -69.56 -36.48
CA GLY A 119 35.29 -69.52 -37.45
C GLY A 119 34.20 -68.55 -37.00
N SER A 120 33.71 -67.76 -37.94
CA SER A 120 32.65 -66.77 -37.75
C SER A 120 31.55 -66.92 -38.79
N VAL A 121 30.43 -66.24 -38.59
CA VAL A 121 29.32 -66.24 -39.56
C VAL A 121 29.70 -65.64 -40.92
N LYS A 122 30.82 -64.91 -41.01
CA LYS A 122 31.34 -64.31 -42.27
C LYS A 122 32.61 -64.98 -42.78
N GLY A 123 32.94 -66.18 -42.29
CA GLY A 123 34.14 -66.91 -42.70
C GLY A 123 35.17 -67.02 -41.57
N LEU A 124 36.44 -67.13 -41.93
CA LEU A 124 37.54 -67.42 -41.00
C LEU A 124 38.27 -66.14 -40.59
N ILE A 125 38.54 -66.00 -39.28
CA ILE A 125 39.39 -64.94 -38.73
C ILE A 125 40.67 -65.61 -38.22
N SER A 126 41.82 -65.09 -38.65
CA SER A 126 43.14 -65.58 -38.26
C SER A 126 44.03 -64.45 -37.78
N PHE A 127 44.74 -64.65 -36.67
CA PHE A 127 45.67 -63.65 -36.14
C PHE A 127 46.77 -64.34 -35.32
N ASN A 128 47.89 -63.65 -35.12
CA ASN A 128 48.95 -64.09 -34.22
C ASN A 128 49.01 -63.12 -33.03
N PRO A 129 48.73 -63.55 -31.79
CA PRO A 129 48.81 -62.70 -30.61
C PRO A 129 50.17 -62.01 -30.44
N ARG A 130 51.27 -62.68 -30.81
CA ARG A 130 52.64 -62.16 -30.67
C ARG A 130 52.92 -60.96 -31.58
N SER A 131 52.14 -60.77 -32.65
CA SER A 131 52.32 -59.64 -33.57
C SER A 131 51.56 -58.39 -33.12
N PHE A 132 50.79 -58.46 -32.03
CA PHE A 132 50.00 -57.32 -31.58
C PHE A 132 50.90 -56.25 -30.98
N LYS A 133 50.88 -55.05 -31.57
CA LYS A 133 51.59 -53.88 -31.05
C LYS A 133 50.64 -53.07 -30.18
N THR A 134 51.02 -52.82 -28.93
CA THR A 134 50.37 -51.80 -28.10
C THR A 134 50.96 -50.44 -28.44
N THR A 135 50.20 -49.62 -29.16
CA THR A 135 50.56 -48.21 -29.39
C THR A 135 50.08 -47.38 -28.21
N ASN A 136 51.00 -46.78 -27.46
CA ASN A 136 50.67 -45.82 -26.41
C ASN A 136 50.60 -44.40 -26.99
N THR A 137 49.73 -44.21 -27.97
CA THR A 137 49.47 -42.90 -28.57
C THR A 137 48.45 -42.15 -27.72
N GLN A 138 48.72 -40.88 -27.40
CA GLN A 138 47.74 -40.03 -26.75
C GLN A 138 47.05 -39.18 -27.83
N PRO A 139 45.78 -39.45 -28.18
CA PRO A 139 45.10 -38.64 -29.16
C PRO A 139 44.82 -37.24 -28.57
N PRO A 140 44.95 -36.17 -29.38
CA PRO A 140 44.59 -34.84 -28.91
C PRO A 140 43.10 -34.80 -28.59
N LEU A 141 42.76 -34.41 -27.36
CA LEU A 141 41.40 -34.26 -26.89
C LEU A 141 40.98 -32.80 -27.02
N LYS A 142 39.88 -32.56 -27.74
CA LYS A 142 39.38 -31.20 -28.01
C LYS A 142 37.92 -31.07 -27.62
N ILE A 143 37.56 -29.88 -27.15
CA ILE A 143 36.17 -29.47 -26.99
C ILE A 143 35.72 -28.96 -28.35
N THR A 144 34.77 -29.64 -28.96
CA THR A 144 34.38 -29.46 -30.37
C THR A 144 33.11 -28.66 -30.54
N GLY A 145 32.29 -28.52 -29.50
CA GLY A 145 31.02 -27.82 -29.57
C GLY A 145 30.55 -27.32 -28.22
N PHE A 146 29.77 -26.25 -28.23
CA PHE A 146 29.15 -25.67 -27.06
C PHE A 146 27.77 -25.13 -27.45
N GLN A 147 26.74 -25.58 -26.75
CA GLN A 147 25.36 -25.19 -27.03
C GLN A 147 24.71 -24.64 -25.77
N VAL A 148 23.95 -23.57 -25.89
CA VAL A 148 23.10 -23.03 -24.81
C VAL A 148 21.66 -23.25 -25.21
N ASP A 149 20.85 -23.78 -24.30
CA ASP A 149 19.43 -24.09 -24.54
C ASP A 149 19.17 -24.94 -25.81
N ASN A 150 20.09 -25.87 -26.11
CA ASN A 150 20.13 -26.73 -27.30
C ASN A 150 20.36 -26.00 -28.64
N GLU A 151 20.75 -24.73 -28.62
CA GLU A 151 21.15 -23.99 -29.82
C GLU A 151 22.68 -23.83 -29.86
N GLU A 152 23.25 -24.02 -31.05
CA GLU A 152 24.67 -23.87 -31.28
C GLU A 152 25.06 -22.41 -31.37
N ILE A 153 26.06 -22.02 -30.58
CA ILE A 153 26.46 -20.62 -30.47
C ILE A 153 27.47 -20.28 -31.56
N SER A 154 27.15 -19.30 -32.41
CA SER A 154 28.06 -18.76 -33.41
C SER A 154 28.94 -17.62 -32.84
N ILE A 155 30.11 -17.41 -33.45
CA ILE A 155 31.04 -16.31 -33.11
C ILE A 155 30.44 -14.94 -33.47
N GLN A 156 29.55 -14.89 -34.47
CA GLN A 156 29.04 -13.64 -35.03
C GLN A 156 27.85 -13.07 -34.26
N ASP A 157 27.04 -13.92 -33.59
CA ASP A 157 25.74 -13.50 -33.04
C ASP A 157 25.70 -13.49 -31.51
N SER A 158 26.77 -13.87 -30.80
CA SER A 158 26.70 -14.09 -29.36
C SER A 158 27.71 -13.26 -28.57
N SER A 159 27.26 -12.72 -27.43
CA SER A 159 28.12 -12.15 -26.39
C SER A 159 28.93 -13.20 -25.61
N VAL A 160 28.91 -14.46 -26.07
CA VAL A 160 29.32 -15.64 -25.30
C VAL A 160 30.61 -16.25 -25.88
N LEU A 161 30.75 -16.31 -27.21
CA LEU A 161 31.94 -16.83 -27.89
C LEU A 161 32.58 -15.76 -28.78
N PHE A 162 33.84 -15.42 -28.49
CA PHE A 162 34.64 -14.46 -29.28
C PHE A 162 35.61 -15.14 -30.25
N GLU A 163 35.79 -16.45 -30.14
CA GLU A 163 36.64 -17.28 -30.98
C GLU A 163 36.03 -18.68 -31.13
N SER A 164 36.63 -19.54 -31.96
CA SER A 164 36.18 -20.93 -32.08
C SER A 164 36.24 -21.65 -30.72
N ILE A 165 35.24 -22.48 -30.44
CA ILE A 165 35.20 -23.31 -29.22
C ILE A 165 36.45 -24.17 -29.05
N LEU A 166 37.11 -24.56 -30.15
CA LEU A 166 38.35 -25.35 -30.14
C LEU A 166 39.52 -24.64 -29.44
N SER A 167 39.51 -23.30 -29.42
CA SER A 167 40.54 -22.44 -28.83
C SER A 167 40.09 -21.73 -27.57
N THR A 168 38.77 -21.64 -27.36
CA THR A 168 38.16 -20.91 -26.25
C THR A 168 38.55 -21.52 -24.91
N LYS A 169 39.11 -20.70 -24.01
CA LYS A 169 39.45 -21.12 -22.64
C LYS A 169 38.44 -20.69 -21.59
N LYS A 170 37.65 -19.64 -21.88
CA LYS A 170 36.70 -19.05 -20.94
C LYS A 170 35.43 -18.64 -21.64
N ILE A 171 34.30 -18.97 -21.04
CA ILE A 171 32.95 -18.57 -21.46
C ILE A 171 32.26 -17.86 -20.31
N VAL A 172 31.56 -16.77 -20.61
CA VAL A 172 30.73 -16.03 -19.65
C VAL A 172 29.28 -16.10 -20.13
N LEU A 173 28.40 -16.57 -19.25
CA LEU A 173 26.98 -16.79 -19.50
C LEU A 173 26.16 -15.87 -18.59
N ASN A 174 25.03 -15.39 -19.11
CA ASN A 174 24.02 -14.69 -18.31
C ASN A 174 23.19 -15.70 -17.49
N ASP A 175 22.39 -15.21 -16.54
CA ASP A 175 21.57 -16.06 -15.67
C ASP A 175 20.54 -16.91 -16.44
N THR A 176 20.05 -16.40 -17.57
CA THR A 176 19.11 -17.08 -18.47
C THR A 176 19.76 -18.21 -19.26
N GLN A 177 21.08 -18.16 -19.46
CA GLN A 177 21.87 -19.10 -20.26
C GLN A 177 22.52 -20.20 -19.40
N SER A 178 21.92 -20.50 -18.24
CA SER A 178 22.45 -21.44 -17.25
C SER A 178 22.26 -22.92 -17.59
N SER A 179 21.63 -23.22 -18.73
CA SER A 179 21.51 -24.57 -19.28
C SER A 179 22.28 -24.69 -20.58
N PHE A 180 23.27 -25.58 -20.61
CA PHE A 180 24.17 -25.73 -21.74
C PHE A 180 24.68 -27.16 -21.89
N SER A 181 25.25 -27.46 -23.04
CA SER A 181 25.90 -28.73 -23.31
C SER A 181 27.27 -28.54 -23.97
N ILE A 182 28.16 -29.48 -23.71
CA ILE A 182 29.55 -29.45 -24.17
C ILE A 182 29.82 -30.73 -24.95
N ASP A 183 30.28 -30.57 -26.18
CA ASP A 183 30.69 -31.63 -27.08
C ASP A 183 32.23 -31.74 -27.08
N PHE A 184 32.76 -32.96 -27.04
CA PHE A 184 34.20 -33.21 -27.06
C PHE A 184 34.56 -34.48 -27.83
N ALA A 185 35.78 -34.50 -28.38
CA ALA A 185 36.27 -35.65 -29.12
C ALA A 185 37.78 -35.82 -28.95
N ALA A 186 38.20 -37.07 -28.74
CA ALA A 186 39.59 -37.47 -28.93
C ALA A 186 39.83 -37.74 -30.42
N ILE A 187 40.82 -37.06 -31.00
CA ILE A 187 41.15 -37.18 -32.43
C ILE A 187 42.01 -38.44 -32.62
N SER A 188 41.36 -39.61 -32.67
CA SER A 188 41.96 -40.88 -33.08
C SER A 188 41.13 -41.51 -34.18
N PHE A 189 41.81 -42.07 -35.19
CA PHE A 189 41.19 -42.79 -36.31
C PHE A 189 41.25 -44.32 -36.14
N LEU A 190 41.91 -44.83 -35.10
CA LEU A 190 42.13 -46.27 -34.91
C LEU A 190 40.88 -47.00 -34.45
N SER A 191 40.17 -46.44 -33.46
CA SER A 191 38.91 -47.00 -32.94
C SER A 191 38.05 -45.93 -32.25
N PRO A 192 37.48 -44.95 -32.97
CA PRO A 192 36.74 -43.84 -32.37
C PRO A 192 35.55 -44.25 -31.49
N GLU A 193 34.92 -45.39 -31.82
CA GLU A 193 33.75 -45.93 -31.11
C GLU A 193 34.11 -46.61 -29.78
N MET A 194 35.39 -46.92 -29.56
CA MET A 194 35.89 -47.63 -28.37
C MET A 194 36.58 -46.70 -27.38
N THR A 195 36.72 -45.41 -27.72
CA THR A 195 37.31 -44.41 -26.81
C THR A 195 36.34 -44.10 -25.67
N GLN A 196 36.80 -44.33 -24.45
CA GLN A 196 36.07 -43.94 -23.25
C GLN A 196 36.43 -42.52 -22.85
N TYR A 197 35.49 -41.83 -22.20
CA TYR A 197 35.71 -40.48 -21.70
C TYR A 197 35.41 -40.44 -20.20
N ALA A 198 36.02 -39.50 -19.51
CA ALA A 198 35.60 -39.12 -18.18
C ALA A 198 35.63 -37.61 -18.07
N TYR A 199 34.63 -37.03 -17.42
CA TYR A 199 34.53 -35.59 -17.25
C TYR A 199 34.23 -35.22 -15.81
N ARG A 200 34.53 -33.97 -15.44
CA ARG A 200 34.06 -33.36 -14.20
C ARG A 200 33.83 -31.87 -14.37
N MET A 201 33.07 -31.30 -13.46
CA MET A 201 32.79 -29.87 -13.39
C MET A 201 33.18 -29.36 -12.00
N LYS A 202 34.39 -28.81 -11.89
CA LYS A 202 34.84 -28.17 -10.66
C LYS A 202 33.90 -27.00 -10.35
N GLY A 203 33.50 -26.88 -9.09
CA GLY A 203 32.43 -25.99 -8.64
C GLY A 203 31.07 -26.70 -8.48
N ILE A 204 30.92 -27.93 -8.99
CA ILE A 204 29.78 -28.82 -8.69
C ILE A 204 30.26 -30.02 -7.87
N SER A 205 31.24 -30.77 -8.40
CA SER A 205 31.85 -31.93 -7.74
C SER A 205 33.26 -32.15 -8.29
N ASP A 206 34.15 -32.67 -7.45
CA ASP A 206 35.52 -33.05 -7.82
C ASP A 206 35.64 -34.46 -8.41
N ASP A 207 34.57 -35.27 -8.32
CA ASP A 207 34.52 -36.65 -8.79
C ASP A 207 34.43 -36.75 -10.32
N TRP A 208 35.09 -37.76 -10.88
CA TRP A 208 35.04 -38.05 -12.32
C TRP A 208 33.82 -38.88 -12.68
N ASN A 209 33.06 -38.41 -13.67
CA ASN A 209 31.94 -39.13 -14.27
C ASN A 209 32.42 -39.83 -15.55
N TYR A 210 32.22 -41.14 -15.62
CA TYR A 210 32.73 -41.99 -16.72
C TYR A 210 31.67 -42.21 -17.79
N LEU A 211 32.05 -41.99 -19.04
CA LEU A 211 31.23 -42.13 -20.23
C LEU A 211 31.82 -43.22 -21.12
N LYS A 212 30.98 -44.14 -21.58
CA LYS A 212 31.41 -45.22 -22.49
C LYS A 212 31.61 -44.70 -23.91
N THR A 213 30.54 -44.20 -24.53
CA THR A 213 30.54 -43.78 -25.93
C THR A 213 29.97 -42.38 -26.14
N ASN A 214 29.34 -41.79 -25.13
CA ASN A 214 28.76 -40.47 -25.23
C ASN A 214 29.88 -39.40 -25.25
N ARG A 215 29.76 -38.47 -26.19
CA ARG A 215 30.71 -37.38 -26.46
C ARG A 215 30.15 -36.01 -26.07
N LYS A 216 28.95 -36.01 -25.47
CA LYS A 216 28.21 -34.81 -25.11
C LYS A 216 27.70 -34.89 -23.68
N VAL A 217 27.91 -33.82 -22.93
CA VAL A 217 27.42 -33.70 -21.55
C VAL A 217 26.50 -32.50 -21.43
N TYR A 218 25.49 -32.63 -20.57
CA TYR A 218 24.46 -31.62 -20.37
C TYR A 218 24.52 -31.11 -18.93
N PHE A 219 24.44 -29.80 -18.78
CA PHE A 219 24.30 -29.12 -17.49
C PHE A 219 23.03 -28.27 -17.54
N THR A 220 22.18 -28.41 -16.54
CA THR A 220 20.87 -27.76 -16.50
C THR A 220 20.76 -26.83 -15.31
N LYS A 221 20.36 -25.58 -15.57
CA LYS A 221 20.07 -24.55 -14.57
C LYS A 221 21.14 -24.44 -13.47
N LEU A 222 22.40 -24.34 -13.87
CA LEU A 222 23.48 -24.11 -12.93
C LEU A 222 23.31 -22.74 -12.23
N SER A 223 23.69 -22.69 -10.96
CA SER A 223 23.64 -21.46 -10.17
C SER A 223 24.70 -20.46 -10.65
N ALA A 224 24.53 -19.18 -10.32
CA ALA A 224 25.56 -18.19 -10.59
C ALA A 224 26.87 -18.54 -9.84
N GLY A 225 28.00 -18.47 -10.53
CA GLY A 225 29.28 -18.91 -10.00
C GLY A 225 30.35 -19.15 -11.07
N HIS A 226 31.49 -19.67 -10.62
CA HIS A 226 32.62 -20.03 -11.46
C HIS A 226 32.80 -21.54 -11.48
N TYR A 227 32.89 -22.09 -12.69
CA TYR A 227 33.01 -23.51 -12.94
C TYR A 227 34.17 -23.80 -13.87
N VAL A 228 34.77 -24.98 -13.76
CA VAL A 228 35.79 -25.44 -14.71
C VAL A 228 35.44 -26.85 -15.16
N PHE A 229 35.13 -26.96 -16.45
CA PHE A 229 34.92 -28.24 -17.10
C PHE A 229 36.27 -28.87 -17.46
N GLU A 230 36.45 -30.13 -17.10
CA GLU A 230 37.63 -30.93 -17.46
C GLU A 230 37.17 -32.25 -18.06
N VAL A 231 37.82 -32.69 -19.13
CA VAL A 231 37.56 -33.99 -19.76
C VAL A 231 38.86 -34.71 -20.09
N LYS A 232 38.87 -36.02 -19.90
CA LYS A 232 39.97 -36.92 -20.25
C LYS A 232 39.45 -38.09 -21.06
N ALA A 233 40.31 -38.66 -21.90
CA ALA A 233 39.98 -39.79 -22.75
C ALA A 233 40.87 -40.99 -22.44
N LEU A 234 40.35 -42.18 -22.67
CA LEU A 234 41.06 -43.44 -22.63
C LEU A 234 40.84 -44.15 -23.97
N GLU A 235 41.89 -44.20 -24.77
CA GLU A 235 41.88 -44.91 -26.05
C GLU A 235 41.88 -46.43 -25.83
N ASN A 236 41.24 -47.15 -26.76
CA ASN A 236 41.16 -48.60 -26.70
C ASN A 236 42.55 -49.25 -26.69
N GLY A 237 42.83 -50.08 -25.68
CA GLY A 237 44.11 -50.73 -25.50
C GLY A 237 45.16 -49.90 -24.77
N SER A 238 44.87 -48.63 -24.43
CA SER A 238 45.67 -47.86 -23.47
C SER A 238 45.28 -48.23 -22.04
N ILE A 239 46.25 -48.12 -21.13
CA ILE A 239 46.08 -48.35 -19.68
C ILE A 239 46.01 -47.00 -18.95
N THR A 240 46.41 -45.91 -19.61
CA THR A 240 46.51 -44.58 -19.01
C THR A 240 45.56 -43.60 -19.69
N TRP A 241 44.82 -42.85 -18.88
CA TRP A 241 44.07 -41.70 -19.34
C TRP A 241 44.99 -40.61 -19.91
N THR A 242 44.48 -39.78 -20.82
CA THR A 242 45.20 -38.60 -21.32
C THR A 242 45.60 -37.67 -20.17
N PHE A 243 46.80 -37.07 -20.27
CA PHE A 243 47.31 -36.13 -19.27
C PHE A 243 47.07 -34.66 -19.65
N ASP A 244 47.23 -34.31 -20.93
CA ASP A 244 46.96 -32.97 -21.46
C ASP A 244 45.46 -32.80 -21.78
N ASN A 245 44.69 -32.63 -20.71
CA ASN A 245 43.24 -32.59 -20.75
C ASN A 245 42.74 -31.15 -20.98
N PRO A 246 41.86 -30.91 -21.98
CA PRO A 246 41.32 -29.58 -22.20
C PRO A 246 40.46 -29.15 -21.01
N GLN A 247 40.57 -27.87 -20.68
CA GLN A 247 39.81 -27.22 -19.62
C GLN A 247 39.05 -26.03 -20.19
N LEU A 248 37.80 -25.86 -19.75
CA LEU A 248 36.96 -24.73 -20.14
C LEU A 248 36.40 -24.07 -18.87
N ALA A 249 36.82 -22.83 -18.62
CA ALA A 249 36.30 -22.04 -17.53
C ALA A 249 34.94 -21.44 -17.93
N ILE A 250 33.92 -21.65 -17.11
CA ILE A 250 32.55 -21.19 -17.36
C ILE A 250 32.13 -20.32 -16.18
N THR A 251 31.72 -19.09 -16.45
CA THR A 251 31.20 -18.18 -15.42
C THR A 251 29.75 -17.86 -15.71
N ILE A 252 28.87 -18.11 -14.74
CA ILE A 252 27.46 -17.76 -14.84
C ILE A 252 27.22 -16.52 -13.97
N LEU A 253 26.82 -15.41 -14.60
CA LEU A 253 26.57 -14.15 -13.93
C LEU A 253 25.30 -14.23 -13.08
N PRO A 254 25.27 -13.54 -11.91
CA PRO A 254 24.04 -13.44 -11.13
C PRO A 254 23.00 -12.60 -11.87
N PRO A 255 21.70 -12.86 -11.65
CA PRO A 255 20.65 -12.09 -12.29
C PRO A 255 20.67 -10.63 -11.86
N LEU A 256 20.17 -9.74 -12.73
CA LEU A 256 20.24 -8.28 -12.54
C LEU A 256 19.70 -7.81 -11.18
N TYR A 257 18.63 -8.42 -10.67
CA TYR A 257 18.00 -8.10 -9.38
C TYR A 257 18.82 -8.55 -8.15
N ARG A 258 19.83 -9.41 -8.33
CA ARG A 258 20.80 -9.81 -7.30
C ARG A 258 22.17 -9.14 -7.48
N SER A 259 22.30 -8.22 -8.43
CA SER A 259 23.54 -7.47 -8.63
C SER A 259 23.82 -6.52 -7.46
N HIS A 260 25.09 -6.17 -7.24
CA HIS A 260 25.49 -5.18 -6.23
C HIS A 260 24.82 -3.81 -6.46
N LEU A 261 24.65 -3.42 -7.74
CA LEU A 261 23.92 -2.21 -8.12
C LEU A 261 22.44 -2.27 -7.71
N ALA A 262 21.78 -3.42 -7.85
CA ALA A 262 20.40 -3.60 -7.40
C ALA A 262 20.26 -3.42 -5.88
N TYR A 263 21.17 -4.01 -5.09
CA TYR A 263 21.17 -3.81 -3.63
C TYR A 263 21.38 -2.34 -3.23
N PHE A 264 22.22 -1.60 -3.97
CA PHE A 264 22.39 -0.16 -3.76
C PHE A 264 21.08 0.62 -4.03
N ILE A 265 20.38 0.30 -5.13
CA ILE A 265 19.06 0.90 -5.43
C ILE A 265 18.04 0.56 -4.35
N TYR A 266 18.01 -0.68 -3.86
CA TYR A 266 17.12 -1.09 -2.76
C TYR A 266 17.39 -0.30 -1.48
N ALA A 267 18.66 -0.09 -1.13
CA ALA A 267 19.03 0.71 0.03
C ALA A 267 18.54 2.17 -0.11
N ILE A 268 18.67 2.77 -1.30
CA ILE A 268 18.16 4.13 -1.56
C ILE A 268 16.63 4.19 -1.46
N LEU A 269 15.92 3.22 -2.05
CA LEU A 269 14.45 3.19 -1.98
C LEU A 269 13.95 3.03 -0.54
N ILE A 270 14.60 2.18 0.25
CA ILE A 270 14.28 2.03 1.68
C ILE A 270 14.55 3.34 2.43
N LEU A 271 15.69 3.99 2.19
CA LEU A 271 16.01 5.28 2.82
C LEU A 271 14.96 6.35 2.47
N LEU A 272 14.60 6.49 1.19
CA LEU A 272 13.57 7.43 0.73
C LEU A 272 12.21 7.11 1.35
N PHE A 273 11.85 5.83 1.48
CA PHE A 273 10.61 5.41 2.11
C PHE A 273 10.59 5.75 3.61
N VAL A 274 11.70 5.52 4.32
CA VAL A 274 11.83 5.91 5.74
C VAL A 274 11.76 7.44 5.90
N LEU A 275 12.45 8.20 5.04
CA LEU A 275 12.37 9.67 5.04
C LEU A 275 10.95 10.16 4.74
N TYR A 276 10.24 9.51 3.81
CA TYR A 276 8.85 9.79 3.51
C TYR A 276 7.94 9.52 4.73
N LEU A 277 8.08 8.36 5.38
CA LEU A 277 7.32 8.02 6.59
C LEU A 277 7.62 8.99 7.74
N PHE A 278 8.89 9.37 7.93
CA PHE A 278 9.28 10.33 8.94
C PHE A 278 8.67 11.72 8.66
N ARG A 279 8.75 12.20 7.41
CA ARG A 279 8.12 13.44 6.98
C ARG A 279 6.59 13.39 7.15
N PHE A 280 5.96 12.29 6.76
CA PHE A 280 4.53 12.08 6.90
C PHE A 280 4.10 12.09 8.37
N TYR A 281 4.84 11.40 9.24
CA TYR A 281 4.61 11.41 10.68
C TYR A 281 4.73 12.82 11.26
N HIS A 282 5.79 13.56 10.90
CA HIS A 282 6.04 14.90 11.42
C HIS A 282 4.96 15.90 10.97
N LEU A 283 4.55 15.86 9.69
CA LEU A 283 3.44 16.67 9.17
C LEU A 283 2.12 16.35 9.88
N ARG A 284 1.84 15.06 10.10
CA ARG A 284 0.61 14.63 10.78
C ARG A 284 0.61 15.05 12.25
N MET A 285 1.76 15.00 12.92
CA MET A 285 1.91 15.51 14.28
C MET A 285 1.74 17.03 14.36
N ALA A 286 2.37 17.78 13.46
CA ALA A 286 2.24 19.24 13.40
C ALA A 286 0.76 19.67 13.23
N ASN A 287 0.03 19.03 12.32
CA ASN A 287 -1.40 19.30 12.12
C ASN A 287 -2.24 18.98 13.37
N LYS A 288 -1.95 17.88 14.06
CA LYS A 288 -2.66 17.51 15.30
C LYS A 288 -2.38 18.49 16.44
N THR A 289 -1.14 18.97 16.55
CA THR A 289 -0.77 20.01 17.53
C THR A 289 -1.47 21.32 17.22
N LYS A 290 -1.53 21.72 15.94
CA LYS A 290 -2.24 22.93 15.50
C LYS A 290 -3.73 22.88 15.87
N GLN A 291 -4.42 21.78 15.56
CA GLN A 291 -5.84 21.60 15.90
C GLN A 291 -6.10 21.61 17.42
N ARG A 292 -5.18 21.05 18.21
CA ARG A 292 -5.28 21.12 19.68
C ARG A 292 -5.15 22.56 20.18
N MET A 293 -4.24 23.33 19.59
CA MET A 293 -4.02 24.73 19.95
C MET A 293 -5.26 25.58 19.62
N GLU A 294 -5.78 25.47 18.40
CA GLU A 294 -6.99 26.20 17.97
C GLU A 294 -8.19 25.88 18.88
N ARG A 295 -8.38 24.60 19.25
CA ARG A 295 -9.45 24.21 20.16
C ARG A 295 -9.24 24.72 21.59
N PHE A 296 -8.00 24.80 22.04
CA PHE A 296 -7.67 25.37 23.34
C PHE A 296 -7.96 26.87 23.38
N GLU A 297 -7.54 27.62 22.35
CA GLU A 297 -7.82 29.05 22.22
C GLU A 297 -9.32 29.34 22.19
N TYR A 298 -10.09 28.62 21.36
CA TYR A 298 -11.54 28.75 21.30
C TYR A 298 -12.22 28.50 22.66
N ASN A 299 -11.80 27.44 23.37
CA ASN A 299 -12.35 27.14 24.69
C ASN A 299 -12.02 28.22 25.71
N LYS A 300 -10.80 28.77 25.67
CA LYS A 300 -10.40 29.87 26.57
C LYS A 300 -11.14 31.16 26.29
N GLU A 301 -11.35 31.50 25.03
CA GLU A 301 -12.17 32.65 24.66
C GLU A 301 -13.61 32.50 25.16
N LYS A 302 -14.19 31.31 25.00
CA LYS A 302 -15.54 30.99 25.50
C LYS A 302 -15.63 31.06 27.03
N GLU A 303 -14.61 30.59 27.74
CA GLU A 303 -14.54 30.66 29.20
C GLU A 303 -14.50 32.13 29.68
N ILE A 304 -13.63 32.94 29.08
CA ILE A 304 -13.54 34.39 29.36
C ILE A 304 -14.87 35.08 29.07
N TYR A 305 -15.52 34.74 27.95
CA TYR A 305 -16.80 35.30 27.57
C TYR A 305 -17.90 34.95 28.59
N ARG A 306 -17.97 33.70 29.05
CA ARG A 306 -18.92 33.27 30.09
C ARG A 306 -18.67 33.97 31.42
N ALA A 307 -17.41 34.07 31.85
CA ALA A 307 -17.05 34.78 33.08
C ALA A 307 -17.46 36.25 33.02
N LYS A 308 -17.30 36.91 31.87
CA LYS A 308 -17.82 38.28 31.64
C LYS A 308 -19.35 38.33 31.83
N ILE A 309 -20.11 37.41 31.24
CA ILE A 309 -21.58 37.39 31.36
C ILE A 309 -22.02 37.21 32.82
N GLU A 310 -21.43 36.26 33.53
CA GLU A 310 -21.78 35.95 34.90
C GLU A 310 -21.50 37.15 35.82
N PHE A 311 -20.35 37.79 35.64
CA PHE A 311 -20.00 39.02 36.35
C PHE A 311 -21.05 40.12 36.18
N PHE A 312 -21.48 40.41 34.93
CA PHE A 312 -22.47 41.45 34.68
C PHE A 312 -23.88 41.10 35.18
N THR A 313 -24.28 39.83 35.07
CA THR A 313 -25.60 39.37 35.56
C THR A 313 -25.69 39.50 37.08
N ASN A 314 -24.65 39.07 37.79
CA ASN A 314 -24.61 39.14 39.25
C ASN A 314 -24.63 40.60 39.73
N ILE A 315 -23.83 41.47 39.12
CA ILE A 315 -23.83 42.91 39.44
C ILE A 315 -25.22 43.53 39.22
N ALA A 316 -25.90 43.21 38.12
CA ALA A 316 -27.21 43.78 37.85
C ALA A 316 -28.26 43.35 38.89
N HIS A 317 -28.22 42.09 39.34
CA HIS A 317 -29.08 41.59 40.41
C HIS A 317 -28.76 42.23 41.78
N GLU A 318 -27.48 42.39 42.11
CA GLU A 318 -27.03 43.04 43.34
C GLU A 318 -27.36 44.54 43.39
N ILE A 319 -27.43 45.22 42.23
CA ILE A 319 -27.85 46.63 42.15
C ILE A 319 -29.38 46.76 42.19
N ARG A 320 -30.13 45.85 41.53
CA ARG A 320 -31.60 45.90 41.48
C ARG A 320 -32.22 45.81 42.87
N THR A 321 -31.74 44.89 43.70
CA THR A 321 -32.30 44.58 45.01
C THR A 321 -32.35 45.80 45.96
N PRO A 322 -31.25 46.53 46.21
CA PRO A 322 -31.28 47.74 47.04
C PRO A 322 -32.11 48.87 46.40
N LEU A 323 -32.12 48.99 45.07
CA LEU A 323 -32.96 49.99 44.39
C LEU A 323 -34.45 49.76 44.58
N THR A 324 -34.91 48.51 44.54
CA THR A 324 -36.32 48.18 44.83
C THR A 324 -36.69 48.51 46.28
N LEU A 325 -35.78 48.24 47.22
CA LEU A 325 -35.96 48.54 48.64
C LEU A 325 -35.94 50.04 48.94
N ILE A 326 -35.27 50.86 48.13
CA ILE A 326 -35.31 52.33 48.22
C ILE A 326 -36.60 52.87 47.56
N LYS A 327 -37.02 52.27 46.44
CA LYS A 327 -38.18 52.72 45.66
C LYS A 327 -39.50 52.62 46.43
N GLY A 328 -39.75 51.49 47.09
CA GLY A 328 -41.02 51.23 47.79
C GLY A 328 -41.33 52.27 48.88
N PRO A 329 -40.50 52.39 49.93
CA PRO A 329 -40.73 53.32 51.05
C PRO A 329 -40.78 54.79 50.62
N MET A 330 -40.02 55.15 49.58
CA MET A 330 -40.01 56.49 49.03
C MET A 330 -41.32 56.85 48.32
N GLY A 331 -41.93 55.89 47.60
CA GLY A 331 -43.25 56.08 46.99
C GLY A 331 -44.35 56.31 48.03
N ASP A 332 -44.26 55.61 49.16
CA ASP A 332 -45.19 55.80 50.29
C ASP A 332 -45.01 57.18 50.93
N LEU A 333 -43.77 57.63 51.14
CA LEU A 333 -43.47 58.97 51.66
C LEU A 333 -43.96 60.11 50.75
N ILE A 334 -43.99 59.92 49.42
CA ILE A 334 -44.52 60.93 48.49
C ILE A 334 -46.03 61.09 48.65
N LYS A 335 -46.77 60.01 48.94
CA LYS A 335 -48.22 60.07 49.20
C LYS A 335 -48.51 60.81 50.51
N ASP A 336 -47.71 60.58 51.54
CA ASP A 336 -47.88 61.20 52.86
C ASP A 336 -47.38 62.66 52.91
N ALA A 337 -46.37 63.02 52.12
CA ALA A 337 -45.76 64.36 52.10
C ALA A 337 -46.48 65.41 51.22
N SER A 338 -47.71 65.10 50.76
CA SER A 338 -48.55 65.97 49.92
C SER A 338 -48.84 67.38 50.48
N SER A 339 -48.49 67.62 51.75
CA SER A 339 -48.73 68.86 52.50
C SER A 339 -47.51 69.80 52.58
N VAL A 340 -46.31 69.39 52.12
CA VAL A 340 -45.09 70.22 52.15
C VAL A 340 -44.40 70.25 50.77
N PRO A 341 -44.65 71.29 49.93
CA PRO A 341 -44.23 71.31 48.52
C PRO A 341 -42.73 71.13 48.26
N PHE A 342 -41.88 71.57 49.19
CA PHE A 342 -40.41 71.44 49.05
C PHE A 342 -39.91 70.01 49.27
N ILE A 343 -40.47 69.29 50.25
CA ILE A 343 -40.11 67.91 50.56
C ILE A 343 -40.66 66.97 49.49
N GLU A 344 -41.90 67.20 49.06
CA GLU A 344 -42.50 66.48 47.94
C GLU A 344 -41.65 66.58 46.67
N LYS A 345 -41.17 67.80 46.33
CA LYS A 345 -40.30 68.00 45.16
C LYS A 345 -38.97 67.22 45.26
N LYS A 346 -38.36 67.16 46.45
CA LYS A 346 -37.12 66.40 46.71
C LYS A 346 -37.35 64.90 46.66
N LEU A 347 -38.43 64.39 47.26
CA LEU A 347 -38.81 62.98 47.21
C LEU A 347 -39.15 62.53 45.79
N ARG A 348 -39.92 63.32 45.03
CA ARG A 348 -40.18 63.06 43.60
C ARG A 348 -38.89 63.05 42.76
N MET A 349 -37.88 63.82 43.13
CA MET A 349 -36.57 63.79 42.45
C MET A 349 -35.79 62.51 42.76
N MET A 350 -35.84 62.02 44.00
CA MET A 350 -35.24 60.73 44.38
C MET A 350 -36.00 59.55 43.75
N GLU A 351 -37.32 59.65 43.64
CA GLU A 351 -38.19 58.66 42.97
C GLU A 351 -37.80 58.52 41.51
N ARG A 352 -37.74 59.63 40.78
CA ARG A 352 -37.30 59.64 39.38
C ARG A 352 -35.90 59.04 39.20
N ASN A 353 -34.96 59.28 40.12
CA ASN A 353 -33.61 58.71 40.01
C ASN A 353 -33.59 57.21 40.32
N THR A 354 -34.35 56.75 41.30
CA THR A 354 -34.45 55.34 41.67
C THR A 354 -35.19 54.55 40.58
N ASP A 355 -36.27 55.11 40.03
CA ASP A 355 -36.96 54.57 38.86
C ASP A 355 -36.05 54.48 37.65
N ARG A 356 -35.25 55.51 37.40
CA ARG A 356 -34.30 55.52 36.30
C ARG A 356 -33.26 54.40 36.46
N LEU A 357 -32.70 54.22 37.65
CA LEU A 357 -31.73 53.16 37.91
C LEU A 357 -32.37 51.77 37.86
N PHE A 358 -33.58 51.62 38.41
CA PHE A 358 -34.33 50.37 38.35
C PHE A 358 -34.64 49.98 36.91
N ASN A 359 -35.15 50.91 36.11
CA ASN A 359 -35.41 50.70 34.69
C ASN A 359 -34.12 50.41 33.91
N LEU A 360 -33.00 51.05 34.23
CA LEU A 360 -31.70 50.75 33.63
C LEU A 360 -31.26 49.31 33.93
N THR A 361 -31.34 48.88 35.18
CA THR A 361 -30.99 47.50 35.55
C THR A 361 -31.88 46.47 34.88
N ASN A 362 -33.17 46.76 34.72
CA ASN A 362 -34.10 45.89 34.00
C ASN A 362 -33.82 45.86 32.50
N GLN A 363 -33.59 47.01 31.85
CA GLN A 363 -33.20 47.07 30.44
C GLN A 363 -31.89 46.32 30.17
N LEU A 364 -30.91 46.43 31.08
CA LEU A 364 -29.66 45.68 30.99
C LEU A 364 -29.91 44.17 31.09
N LEU A 365 -30.77 43.74 32.00
CA LEU A 365 -31.09 42.32 32.17
C LEU A 365 -31.95 41.76 31.03
N ASP A 366 -32.89 42.54 30.50
CA ASP A 366 -33.67 42.16 29.31
C ASP A 366 -32.75 42.04 28.09
N PHE A 367 -31.84 42.99 27.88
CA PHE A 367 -30.80 42.91 26.86
C PHE A 367 -29.94 41.64 27.00
N ARG A 368 -29.53 41.30 28.23
CA ARG A 368 -28.76 40.07 28.49
C ARG A 368 -29.55 38.79 28.21
N LYS A 369 -30.84 38.76 28.56
CA LYS A 369 -31.70 37.61 28.24
C LYS A 369 -31.87 37.45 26.72
N THR A 370 -31.93 38.55 25.96
CA THR A 370 -31.99 38.52 24.49
C THR A 370 -30.68 38.02 23.86
N GLU A 371 -29.50 38.34 24.40
CA GLU A 371 -28.20 37.86 23.86
C GLU A 371 -27.90 36.38 24.15
N VAL A 372 -28.36 35.84 25.29
CA VAL A 372 -28.00 34.48 25.76
C VAL A 372 -28.93 33.38 25.18
N ASN A 373 -29.67 33.66 24.09
CA ASN A 373 -30.70 32.77 23.51
C ASN A 373 -31.83 32.38 24.48
N GLY A 374 -32.04 33.15 25.56
CA GLY A 374 -33.02 32.85 26.61
C GLY A 374 -34.34 33.62 26.51
N PHE A 375 -34.48 34.53 25.54
CA PHE A 375 -35.69 35.32 25.31
C PHE A 375 -36.52 34.68 24.20
N SER A 376 -37.62 34.01 24.55
CA SER A 376 -38.57 33.45 23.58
C SER A 376 -39.73 34.43 23.39
N LEU A 377 -39.90 34.94 22.17
CA LEU A 377 -41.08 35.74 21.80
C LEU A 377 -42.29 34.83 21.58
N ASN A 378 -43.48 35.32 21.94
CA ASN A 378 -44.73 34.62 21.75
C ASN A 378 -45.58 35.32 20.69
N PHE A 379 -45.53 34.82 19.46
CA PHE A 379 -46.17 35.46 18.31
C PHE A 379 -47.66 35.10 18.22
N VAL A 380 -48.52 36.07 18.54
CA VAL A 380 -49.98 35.94 18.51
C VAL A 380 -50.54 36.90 17.47
N LYS A 381 -51.64 36.50 16.81
CA LYS A 381 -52.33 37.37 15.85
C LYS A 381 -52.87 38.63 16.55
N ALA A 382 -52.38 39.81 16.15
CA ALA A 382 -52.76 41.11 16.71
C ALA A 382 -53.10 42.12 15.60
N ASN A 383 -54.04 43.04 15.90
CA ASN A 383 -54.32 44.21 15.04
C ASN A 383 -53.26 45.29 15.32
N ILE A 384 -52.31 45.44 14.40
CA ILE A 384 -51.19 46.38 14.52
C ILE A 384 -51.66 47.83 14.52
N SER A 385 -52.65 48.15 13.68
CA SER A 385 -53.26 49.48 13.65
C SER A 385 -53.82 49.84 15.04
N GLY A 386 -54.53 48.91 15.68
CA GLY A 386 -55.08 49.08 17.03
C GLY A 386 -54.01 49.26 18.11
N VAL A 387 -52.99 48.40 18.13
CA VAL A 387 -51.89 48.49 19.11
C VAL A 387 -51.10 49.80 18.93
N LEU A 388 -50.86 50.21 17.69
CA LEU A 388 -50.17 51.47 17.41
C LEU A 388 -50.99 52.69 17.84
N HIS A 389 -52.31 52.67 17.63
CA HIS A 389 -53.21 53.69 18.14
C HIS A 389 -53.16 53.79 19.66
N GLU A 390 -53.20 52.67 20.38
CA GLU A 390 -53.11 52.64 21.84
C GLU A 390 -51.81 53.27 22.35
N ILE A 391 -50.67 52.86 21.78
CA ILE A 391 -49.36 53.42 22.14
C ILE A 391 -49.33 54.93 21.86
N PHE A 392 -49.81 55.36 20.69
CA PHE A 392 -49.83 56.77 20.30
C PHE A 392 -50.69 57.61 21.27
N THR A 393 -51.86 57.11 21.68
CA THR A 393 -52.73 57.81 22.65
C THR A 393 -52.06 58.00 24.00
N ILE A 394 -51.28 57.02 24.48
CA ILE A 394 -50.57 57.12 25.77
C ILE A 394 -49.56 58.28 25.78
N PHE A 395 -48.88 58.54 24.67
CA PHE A 395 -47.88 59.59 24.56
C PHE A 395 -48.44 60.97 24.20
N GLN A 396 -49.72 61.06 23.82
CA GLN A 396 -50.35 62.31 23.39
C GLN A 396 -50.33 63.43 24.46
N PRO A 397 -50.56 63.17 25.76
CA PRO A 397 -50.46 64.20 26.79
C PRO A 397 -49.04 64.79 26.92
N VAL A 398 -48.02 63.93 26.84
CA VAL A 398 -46.60 64.34 26.96
C VAL A 398 -46.15 65.16 25.76
N ALA A 399 -46.60 64.77 24.56
CA ALA A 399 -46.32 65.54 23.34
C ALA A 399 -47.00 66.93 23.38
N ARG A 400 -48.23 67.02 23.89
CA ARG A 400 -48.97 68.29 24.07
C ARG A 400 -48.29 69.20 25.09
N GLU A 401 -47.80 68.67 26.21
CA GLU A 401 -47.06 69.45 27.22
C GLU A 401 -45.83 70.14 26.62
N LYS A 402 -45.20 69.52 25.62
CA LYS A 402 -44.06 70.07 24.88
C LYS A 402 -44.42 70.89 23.64
N ASN A 403 -45.71 71.15 23.38
CA ASN A 403 -46.21 71.85 22.19
C ASN A 403 -45.76 71.21 20.85
N LEU A 404 -45.64 69.89 20.81
CA LEU A 404 -45.22 69.16 19.61
C LEU A 404 -46.42 68.87 18.70
N THR A 405 -46.24 69.03 17.39
CA THR A 405 -47.15 68.52 16.38
C THR A 405 -47.01 67.01 16.32
N TYR A 406 -48.00 66.29 16.85
CA TYR A 406 -47.97 64.84 16.99
C TYR A 406 -49.02 64.20 16.08
N ARG A 407 -48.58 63.56 14.98
CA ARG A 407 -49.46 63.01 13.94
C ARG A 407 -49.27 61.50 13.76
N LEU A 408 -50.40 60.78 13.66
CA LEU A 408 -50.46 59.37 13.32
C LEU A 408 -51.16 59.21 11.97
N ILE A 409 -50.51 58.52 11.04
CA ILE A 409 -51.04 58.23 9.71
C ILE A 409 -51.06 56.71 9.55
N VAL A 410 -52.27 56.15 9.50
CA VAL A 410 -52.52 54.71 9.32
C VAL A 410 -53.41 54.55 8.09
N SER A 411 -53.14 53.53 7.27
CA SER A 411 -54.00 53.18 6.13
C SER A 411 -55.41 52.80 6.60
N SER A 412 -56.43 52.95 5.73
CA SER A 412 -57.82 52.66 6.07
C SER A 412 -58.12 51.16 6.26
N ALA A 413 -57.21 50.28 5.87
CA ALA A 413 -57.30 48.84 6.13
C ALA A 413 -56.52 48.47 7.40
N ASP A 414 -57.17 47.73 8.31
CA ASP A 414 -56.50 47.17 9.49
C ASP A 414 -55.41 46.18 9.07
N ILE A 415 -54.21 46.33 9.64
CA ILE A 415 -53.10 45.41 9.43
C ILE A 415 -53.09 44.40 10.57
N GLU A 416 -53.35 43.13 10.27
CA GLU A 416 -53.22 42.01 11.21
C GLU A 416 -51.90 41.27 10.98
N ALA A 417 -51.11 41.08 12.04
CA ALA A 417 -49.84 40.34 11.97
C ALA A 417 -49.59 39.48 13.22
N TYR A 418 -48.75 38.45 13.09
CA TYR A 418 -48.29 37.63 14.21
C TYR A 418 -47.07 38.27 14.85
N ILE A 419 -47.28 38.91 16.00
CA ILE A 419 -46.24 39.61 16.75
C ILE A 419 -46.28 39.23 18.23
N ASP A 420 -45.18 39.45 18.93
CA ASP A 420 -45.21 39.52 20.40
C ASP A 420 -45.64 40.94 20.78
N THR A 421 -46.85 41.07 21.33
CA THR A 421 -47.45 42.39 21.59
C THR A 421 -46.66 43.20 22.61
N GLU A 422 -46.05 42.56 23.62
CA GLU A 422 -45.26 43.24 24.65
C GLU A 422 -43.93 43.75 24.06
N ALA A 423 -43.24 42.92 23.28
CA ALA A 423 -42.00 43.31 22.64
C ALA A 423 -42.23 44.36 21.54
N PHE A 424 -43.29 44.25 20.75
CA PHE A 424 -43.71 45.30 19.81
C PHE A 424 -44.01 46.63 20.52
N TYR A 425 -44.74 46.58 21.63
CA TYR A 425 -45.00 47.76 22.46
C TYR A 425 -43.70 48.41 22.94
N LYS A 426 -42.71 47.62 23.39
CA LYS A 426 -41.38 48.11 23.81
C LYS A 426 -40.59 48.75 22.66
N ILE A 427 -40.60 48.15 21.47
CA ILE A 427 -39.95 48.68 20.27
C ILE A 427 -40.50 50.07 19.94
N ILE A 428 -41.82 50.18 19.76
CA ILE A 428 -42.48 51.40 19.31
C ILE A 428 -42.47 52.49 20.38
N SER A 429 -42.77 52.15 21.63
CA SER A 429 -42.75 53.13 22.74
C SER A 429 -41.39 53.78 22.89
N ASN A 430 -40.30 53.01 22.74
CA ASN A 430 -38.94 53.53 22.84
C ASN A 430 -38.58 54.46 21.67
N LEU A 431 -39.04 54.16 20.45
CA LEU A 431 -38.86 55.05 19.30
C LEU A 431 -39.65 56.36 19.47
N ILE A 432 -40.90 56.29 19.92
CA ILE A 432 -41.73 57.48 20.19
C ILE A 432 -41.14 58.30 21.35
N ASP A 433 -40.69 57.65 22.42
CA ASP A 433 -40.02 58.30 23.55
C ASP A 433 -38.76 59.05 23.11
N ASN A 434 -37.96 58.44 22.22
CA ASN A 434 -36.79 59.11 21.65
C ASN A 434 -37.22 60.28 20.76
N ALA A 435 -38.25 60.12 19.92
CA ALA A 435 -38.79 61.22 19.13
C ALA A 435 -39.22 62.40 20.01
N ILE A 436 -39.97 62.19 21.09
CA ILE A 436 -40.44 63.23 22.03
C ILE A 436 -39.29 63.93 22.78
N LYS A 437 -38.16 63.24 22.99
CA LYS A 437 -36.98 63.82 23.64
C LYS A 437 -36.15 64.70 22.69
N TYR A 438 -36.11 64.34 21.41
CA TYR A 438 -35.18 64.91 20.45
C TYR A 438 -35.83 65.79 19.37
N SER A 439 -37.15 65.75 19.18
CA SER A 439 -37.90 66.63 18.27
C SER A 439 -37.89 68.09 18.71
N ASP A 440 -37.96 68.99 17.74
CA ASP A 440 -38.11 70.42 17.99
C ASP A 440 -39.58 70.84 17.87
N THR A 441 -40.30 70.42 16.81
CA THR A 441 -41.71 70.80 16.60
C THR A 441 -42.61 69.69 16.05
N LEU A 442 -42.06 68.64 15.43
CA LEU A 442 -42.85 67.65 14.69
C LEU A 442 -42.42 66.21 15.00
N ILE A 443 -43.42 65.38 15.26
CA ILE A 443 -43.32 63.93 15.29
C ILE A 443 -44.44 63.34 14.44
N GLU A 444 -44.07 62.49 13.50
CA GLU A 444 -45.00 61.81 12.61
C GLU A 444 -44.75 60.30 12.68
N VAL A 445 -45.80 59.53 12.97
CA VAL A 445 -45.76 58.07 12.98
C VAL A 445 -46.61 57.57 11.82
N LYS A 446 -46.03 56.72 10.96
CA LYS A 446 -46.72 56.14 9.81
C LYS A 446 -46.73 54.62 9.91
N LEU A 447 -47.85 54.01 9.56
CA LEU A 447 -47.99 52.57 9.38
C LEU A 447 -48.49 52.28 7.97
N TYR A 448 -47.73 51.49 7.22
CA TYR A 448 -48.08 51.06 5.87
C TYR A 448 -47.53 49.66 5.55
N LEU A 449 -48.09 49.02 4.54
CA LEU A 449 -47.55 47.78 3.97
C LEU A 449 -46.43 48.12 3.00
N ALA A 450 -45.32 47.39 3.05
CA ALA A 450 -44.19 47.64 2.14
C ALA A 450 -44.60 47.33 0.69
N GLU A 451 -44.53 48.31 -0.21
CA GLU A 451 -44.94 48.16 -1.61
C GLU A 451 -44.14 47.06 -2.35
N ASP A 452 -42.88 46.84 -1.92
CA ASP A 452 -41.95 45.88 -2.55
C ASP A 452 -41.94 44.49 -1.90
N LYS A 453 -42.63 44.28 -0.77
CA LYS A 453 -42.62 43.01 0.01
C LYS A 453 -44.02 42.73 0.57
N MET A 454 -44.80 41.89 -0.12
CA MET A 454 -46.21 41.59 0.23
C MET A 454 -46.45 41.08 1.67
N ASP A 455 -45.43 40.52 2.33
CA ASP A 455 -45.56 39.92 3.68
C ASP A 455 -44.87 40.72 4.79
N VAL A 456 -44.57 42.01 4.59
CA VAL A 456 -43.90 42.87 5.57
C VAL A 456 -44.68 44.17 5.78
N PHE A 457 -44.91 44.53 7.05
CA PHE A 457 -45.42 45.85 7.40
C PHE A 457 -44.29 46.74 7.95
N GLN A 458 -44.42 48.04 7.71
CA GLN A 458 -43.44 49.04 8.14
C GLN A 458 -44.09 50.04 9.08
N VAL A 459 -43.44 50.27 10.22
CA VAL A 459 -43.74 51.39 11.12
C VAL A 459 -42.58 52.37 11.03
N SER A 460 -42.87 53.60 10.62
CA SER A 460 -41.87 54.66 10.59
C SER A 460 -42.19 55.76 11.61
N VAL A 461 -41.15 56.20 12.32
CA VAL A 461 -41.21 57.29 13.29
C VAL A 461 -40.26 58.38 12.82
N ALA A 462 -40.84 59.50 12.39
CA ALA A 462 -40.12 60.67 11.91
C ALA A 462 -40.11 61.77 12.97
N ASN A 463 -38.97 62.43 13.15
CA ASN A 463 -38.88 63.64 13.97
C ASN A 463 -37.94 64.70 13.36
N ASP A 464 -38.30 65.97 13.54
CA ASP A 464 -37.59 67.14 13.00
C ASP A 464 -36.39 67.61 13.85
N GLY A 465 -35.93 66.78 14.77
CA GLY A 465 -34.77 67.09 15.60
C GLY A 465 -33.46 67.04 14.80
N LYS A 466 -32.35 67.42 15.44
CA LYS A 466 -31.00 67.40 14.84
C LYS A 466 -30.71 66.08 14.11
N THR A 467 -30.38 66.18 12.82
CA THR A 467 -30.14 65.04 11.93
C THR A 467 -28.95 64.19 12.40
N ILE A 468 -29.12 62.87 12.40
CA ILE A 468 -28.07 61.91 12.75
C ILE A 468 -27.14 61.71 11.53
N PRO A 469 -25.83 61.95 11.66
CA PRO A 469 -24.88 61.70 10.58
C PRO A 469 -24.84 60.23 10.11
N ASP A 470 -24.65 60.01 8.81
CA ASP A 470 -24.67 58.68 8.17
C ASP A 470 -23.69 57.69 8.78
N ASN A 471 -22.50 58.16 9.15
CA ASN A 471 -21.47 57.35 9.80
C ASN A 471 -21.87 56.84 11.20
N LEU A 472 -22.96 57.37 11.78
CA LEU A 472 -23.50 56.96 13.06
C LEU A 472 -24.76 56.10 12.94
N HIS A 473 -25.38 55.94 11.75
CA HIS A 473 -26.65 55.21 11.58
C HIS A 473 -26.59 53.76 12.07
N THR A 474 -25.44 53.09 11.92
CA THR A 474 -25.23 51.74 12.46
C THR A 474 -24.81 51.76 13.93
N LYS A 475 -24.02 52.75 14.34
CA LYS A 475 -23.46 52.88 15.70
C LYS A 475 -24.49 53.28 16.76
N ILE A 476 -25.54 54.00 16.39
CA ILE A 476 -26.61 54.38 17.34
C ILE A 476 -27.38 53.18 17.92
N PHE A 477 -27.29 52.02 17.27
CA PHE A 477 -27.85 50.76 17.78
C PHE A 477 -26.84 49.95 18.60
N GLU A 478 -25.59 50.40 18.75
CA GLU A 478 -24.62 49.77 19.65
C GLU A 478 -24.99 50.08 21.12
N PRO A 479 -24.90 49.10 22.04
CA PRO A 479 -25.20 49.33 23.45
C PRO A 479 -24.34 50.45 24.06
N PHE A 480 -24.96 51.31 24.85
CA PHE A 480 -24.35 52.46 25.55
C PHE A 480 -23.80 53.57 24.65
N PHE A 481 -23.99 53.47 23.33
CA PHE A 481 -23.57 54.51 22.41
C PHE A 481 -24.42 55.77 22.58
N ARG A 482 -23.77 56.93 22.73
CA ARG A 482 -24.41 58.26 22.77
C ARG A 482 -23.59 59.23 21.93
N ALA A 483 -24.24 59.92 20.99
CA ALA A 483 -23.57 60.96 20.21
C ALA A 483 -23.11 62.10 21.15
N THR A 484 -21.89 62.60 20.93
CA THR A 484 -21.21 63.60 21.78
C THR A 484 -22.05 64.85 22.04
N GLU A 485 -22.89 65.24 21.09
CA GLU A 485 -23.72 66.45 21.13
C GLU A 485 -25.08 66.25 21.85
N THR A 486 -25.49 65.00 22.11
CA THR A 486 -26.72 64.67 22.87
C THR A 486 -26.43 64.29 24.33
N GLN A 487 -25.18 64.48 24.79
CA GLN A 487 -24.77 64.17 26.17
C GLN A 487 -25.57 64.93 27.24
N MET A 488 -26.04 66.15 26.94
CA MET A 488 -26.82 66.97 27.87
C MET A 488 -28.30 66.53 28.01
N LYS A 489 -28.86 65.77 27.05
CA LYS A 489 -30.23 65.23 27.13
C LYS A 489 -30.25 63.85 27.79
N GLN A 490 -31.20 63.60 28.68
CA GLN A 490 -31.26 62.42 29.56
C GLN A 490 -31.59 61.14 28.77
N GLY A 491 -30.65 60.17 28.70
CA GLY A 491 -30.84 58.89 28.00
C GLY A 491 -29.81 57.83 28.42
N THR A 492 -30.18 56.55 28.39
CA THR A 492 -29.37 55.43 28.91
C THR A 492 -28.45 54.78 27.87
N GLY A 493 -28.66 55.04 26.58
CA GLY A 493 -27.90 54.42 25.48
C GLY A 493 -28.22 52.94 25.24
N ILE A 494 -29.16 52.36 25.99
CA ILE A 494 -29.56 50.94 25.86
C ILE A 494 -30.82 50.81 24.98
N GLY A 495 -31.67 51.84 24.97
CA GLY A 495 -32.96 51.81 24.29
C GLY A 495 -32.88 51.36 22.83
N LEU A 496 -32.13 52.06 21.98
CA LEU A 496 -32.06 51.71 20.55
C LEU A 496 -31.43 50.34 20.30
N SER A 497 -30.43 49.94 21.10
CA SER A 497 -29.85 48.59 21.01
C SER A 497 -30.87 47.49 21.34
N LEU A 498 -31.72 47.71 22.35
CA LEU A 498 -32.80 46.79 22.70
C LEU A 498 -33.88 46.76 21.61
N THR A 499 -34.24 47.91 21.06
CA THR A 499 -35.17 47.99 19.91
C THR A 499 -34.64 47.16 18.74
N LYS A 500 -33.36 47.26 18.41
CA LYS A 500 -32.75 46.45 17.35
C LYS A 500 -32.81 44.95 17.66
N SER A 501 -32.39 44.53 18.84
CA SER A 501 -32.43 43.11 19.22
C SER A 501 -33.84 42.54 19.24
N LEU A 502 -34.84 43.27 19.74
CA LEU A 502 -36.24 42.82 19.72
C LEU A 502 -36.80 42.75 18.30
N THR A 503 -36.45 43.70 17.43
CA THR A 503 -36.86 43.69 16.01
C THR A 503 -36.22 42.50 15.26
N GLU A 504 -34.94 42.21 15.48
CA GLU A 504 -34.25 41.05 14.91
C GLU A 504 -34.84 39.72 15.42
N LEU A 505 -35.23 39.65 16.70
CA LEU A 505 -35.93 38.47 17.25
C LEU A 505 -37.33 38.26 16.63
N HIS A 506 -37.98 39.32 16.15
CA HIS A 506 -39.21 39.21 15.32
C HIS A 506 -38.91 38.88 13.85
N GLY A 507 -37.67 38.51 13.50
CA GLY A 507 -37.27 38.25 12.11
C GLY A 507 -37.30 39.48 11.21
N GLY A 508 -37.36 40.68 11.80
CA GLY A 508 -37.43 41.95 11.09
C GLY A 508 -36.12 42.73 11.11
N ASN A 509 -36.18 43.99 10.67
CA ASN A 509 -35.02 44.88 10.63
C ASN A 509 -35.40 46.31 11.04
N ILE A 510 -34.48 47.06 11.64
CA ILE A 510 -34.63 48.48 11.93
C ILE A 510 -33.49 49.27 11.29
N ILE A 511 -33.85 50.34 10.58
CA ILE A 511 -32.90 51.21 9.89
C ILE A 511 -33.22 52.68 10.16
N VAL A 512 -32.21 53.53 9.98
CA VAL A 512 -32.39 54.98 9.89
C VAL A 512 -32.19 55.40 8.45
N VAL A 513 -33.10 56.19 7.92
CA VAL A 513 -33.09 56.63 6.53
C VAL A 513 -33.04 58.15 6.49
N ASN A 514 -32.19 58.70 5.63
CA ASN A 514 -32.20 60.13 5.34
C ASN A 514 -33.36 60.45 4.42
N ASN A 515 -34.15 61.47 4.76
CA ASN A 515 -35.16 62.02 3.88
C ASN A 515 -34.74 63.40 3.36
N ALA A 516 -35.37 63.81 2.25
CA ALA A 516 -35.14 65.12 1.63
C ALA A 516 -35.46 66.31 2.55
N TYR A 517 -36.19 66.08 3.66
CA TYR A 517 -36.62 67.09 4.61
C TYR A 517 -35.66 67.25 5.81
N GLY A 518 -34.58 66.48 5.86
CA GLY A 518 -33.59 66.53 6.96
C GLY A 518 -34.09 65.98 8.30
N HIS A 519 -35.26 65.35 8.34
CA HIS A 519 -35.81 64.73 9.55
C HIS A 519 -35.12 63.39 9.83
N ASN A 520 -35.03 63.00 11.09
CA ASN A 520 -34.61 61.64 11.45
C ASN A 520 -35.79 60.68 11.22
N LEU A 521 -35.60 59.66 10.38
CA LEU A 521 -36.62 58.66 10.07
C LEU A 521 -36.15 57.27 10.49
N PHE A 522 -36.73 56.75 11.58
CA PHE A 522 -36.54 55.37 12.01
C PHE A 522 -37.59 54.49 11.34
N VAL A 523 -37.18 53.44 10.63
CA VAL A 523 -38.07 52.51 9.94
C VAL A 523 -37.88 51.13 10.53
N VAL A 524 -38.96 50.57 11.10
CA VAL A 524 -39.03 49.21 11.59
C VAL A 524 -39.80 48.37 10.59
N GLU A 525 -39.15 47.37 10.02
CA GLU A 525 -39.73 46.37 9.13
C GLU A 525 -39.98 45.08 9.92
N LEU A 526 -41.23 44.61 9.98
CA LEU A 526 -41.57 43.34 10.63
C LEU A 526 -42.38 42.46 9.68
N PRO A 527 -42.12 41.14 9.63
CA PRO A 527 -42.92 40.25 8.82
C PRO A 527 -44.31 40.04 9.44
N ILE A 528 -45.32 39.94 8.57
CA ILE A 528 -46.71 39.65 8.97
C ILE A 528 -46.81 38.23 9.57
N HIS A 529 -46.01 37.32 9.04
CA HIS A 529 -45.96 35.91 9.41
C HIS A 529 -44.60 35.54 10.01
N GLN A 530 -44.62 34.73 11.06
CA GLN A 530 -43.42 34.31 11.81
C GLN A 530 -43.16 32.82 11.59
N LEU A 531 -41.92 32.35 11.83
CA LEU A 531 -41.59 30.92 11.71
C LEU A 531 -42.41 30.03 12.67
N ILE A 532 -42.85 30.59 13.80
CA ILE A 532 -43.68 29.93 14.81
C ILE A 532 -44.82 30.89 15.14
N GLU A 533 -46.07 30.46 14.96
CA GLU A 533 -47.27 31.30 15.16
C GLU A 533 -48.25 30.61 16.11
N PHE A 534 -48.86 31.38 17.01
CA PHE A 534 -49.89 30.91 17.93
C PHE A 534 -51.25 31.51 17.58
N ASN A 535 -52.15 30.68 17.06
CA ASN A 535 -53.54 31.08 16.82
C ASN A 535 -54.43 30.68 18.00
N LEU A 536 -54.90 31.66 18.76
CA LEU A 536 -55.78 31.45 19.92
C LEU A 536 -57.20 30.99 19.53
N LYS A 537 -57.54 30.95 18.23
CA LYS A 537 -58.81 30.44 17.69
C LYS A 537 -58.57 29.40 16.57
N GLY A 538 -58.24 28.16 16.92
CA GLY A 538 -58.37 27.00 16.01
C GLY A 538 -57.08 26.22 15.69
N LYS A 539 -57.27 24.91 15.40
CA LYS A 539 -56.27 23.82 15.33
C LYS A 539 -54.92 24.15 14.69
N TRP A 540 -53.86 23.73 15.40
CA TRP A 540 -52.44 23.69 15.03
C TRP A 540 -52.18 23.29 13.56
N LYS A 541 -51.47 24.15 12.81
CA LYS A 541 -50.75 23.76 11.60
C LYS A 541 -49.28 24.14 11.76
N ARG A 542 -48.41 23.13 11.71
CA ARG A 542 -46.96 23.29 11.58
C ARG A 542 -46.65 23.26 10.08
N LYS A 543 -45.98 24.27 9.54
CA LYS A 543 -45.39 24.20 8.19
C LYS A 543 -44.09 23.42 8.24
#